data_AF-A0A8X6XV77-F1
#
_entry.id   AF-A0A8X6XV77-F1
#
_cell.length_a   1.000
_cell.length_b   1.000
_cell.length_c   1.000
_cell.angle_alpha   90.00
_cell.angle_beta   90.00
_cell.angle_gamma   90.00
#
_symmetry.space_group_name_H-M   'P 1'
#
loop_
_entity.id
_entity.type
_entity.pdbx_description
1 polymer ?
#
loop_
_entity_poly.entity_id
_entity_poly.type
_entity_poly.pdbx_seq_one_letter_code
_entity_poly.pdbx_strand_id
1 'polypeptide(L)'
;MSEADDLKTKIQELQGIIEQHNQQLQQFSSITNESIWMEPPQVYRVRPKFPPFWAYKPAVWFAQAVSQFALAHITSDATKFHYIVANLDSRYAAEVYIITNPPTAGMYEKLRNQLINRLSLPEEQRVRKLLAREELGDRKPSQFFRHLCSSAGDIGIKPTLLRSLLLQRLPLHVQAILQGQSTLKPNGRYC
;
A
#
# COMPACT_ATOMS: atom_id res chain seq x y z
N MET A 1 38.03 68.87 -43.94
CA MET A 1 38.09 67.41 -43.75
C MET A 1 36.69 66.97 -43.37
N SER A 2 36.11 66.10 -44.19
CA SER A 2 34.67 66.08 -44.50
C SER A 2 33.88 65.34 -43.42
N GLU A 3 32.72 65.86 -43.03
CA GLU A 3 31.73 65.23 -42.12
C GLU A 3 31.35 63.80 -42.56
N ALA A 4 31.46 63.52 -43.87
CA ALA A 4 31.29 62.19 -44.45
C ALA A 4 32.37 61.17 -44.03
N ASP A 5 33.61 61.61 -43.77
CA ASP A 5 34.71 60.73 -43.35
C ASP A 5 34.56 60.31 -41.88
N ASP A 6 34.00 61.19 -41.04
CA ASP A 6 33.67 60.92 -39.63
C ASP A 6 32.53 59.90 -39.50
N LEU A 7 31.48 60.05 -40.30
CA LEU A 7 30.37 59.10 -40.38
C LEU A 7 30.82 57.71 -40.85
N LYS A 8 31.72 57.66 -41.83
CA LYS A 8 32.27 56.39 -42.32
C LYS A 8 33.10 55.68 -41.26
N THR A 9 33.86 56.44 -40.48
CA THR A 9 34.66 55.92 -39.36
C THR A 9 33.77 55.36 -38.25
N LYS A 10 32.71 56.09 -37.86
CA LYS A 10 31.74 55.62 -36.85
C LYS A 10 31.00 54.35 -37.27
N ILE A 11 30.63 54.23 -38.56
CA ILE A 11 30.00 53.01 -39.08
C ILE A 11 30.96 51.81 -38.99
N GLN A 12 32.24 52.01 -39.32
CA GLN A 12 33.27 50.98 -39.22
C GLN A 12 33.47 50.52 -37.76
N GLU A 13 33.46 51.45 -36.81
CA GLU A 13 33.55 51.14 -35.37
C GLU A 13 32.35 50.34 -34.88
N LEU A 14 31.13 50.75 -35.25
CA LEU A 14 29.90 50.04 -34.88
C LEU A 14 29.86 48.62 -35.46
N GLN A 15 30.36 48.43 -36.69
CA GLN A 15 30.50 47.10 -37.28
C GLN A 15 31.48 46.23 -36.49
N GLY A 16 32.61 46.79 -36.04
CA GLY A 16 33.55 46.09 -35.18
C GLY A 16 32.93 45.64 -33.84
N ILE A 17 32.11 46.49 -33.23
CA ILE A 17 31.42 46.18 -31.96
C ILE A 17 30.41 45.05 -32.15
N ILE A 18 29.63 45.08 -33.23
CA ILE A 18 28.64 44.03 -33.54
C ILE A 18 29.34 42.69 -33.78
N GLU A 19 30.45 42.69 -34.53
CA GLU A 19 31.24 41.48 -34.79
C GLU A 19 31.80 40.90 -33.49
N GLN A 20 32.34 41.75 -32.61
CA GLN A 20 32.87 41.34 -31.31
C GLN A 20 31.76 40.76 -30.42
N HIS A 21 30.59 41.38 -30.38
CA HIS A 21 29.46 40.89 -29.59
C HIS A 21 28.95 39.53 -30.12
N ASN A 22 28.88 39.37 -31.44
CA ASN A 22 28.51 38.11 -32.06
C ASN A 22 29.52 36.99 -31.73
N GLN A 23 30.82 37.29 -31.70
CA GLN A 23 31.84 36.34 -31.26
C GLN A 23 31.69 35.96 -29.78
N GLN A 24 31.35 36.90 -28.90
CA GLN A 24 31.06 36.61 -27.49
C GLN A 24 29.84 35.68 -27.33
N LEU A 25 28.78 35.90 -28.13
CA LEU A 25 27.59 35.03 -28.11
C LEU A 25 27.90 33.60 -28.57
N GLN A 26 28.80 33.42 -29.55
CA GLN A 26 29.24 32.10 -30.00
C GLN A 26 30.06 31.37 -28.91
N GLN A 27 30.92 32.07 -28.17
CA GLN A 27 31.66 31.48 -27.04
C GLN A 27 30.72 31.06 -25.90
N PHE A 28 29.72 31.88 -25.56
CA PHE A 28 28.75 31.54 -24.51
C PHE A 28 27.93 30.29 -24.85
N SER A 29 27.55 30.12 -26.13
CA SER A 29 26.79 28.95 -26.59
C SER A 29 27.56 27.62 -26.45
N SER A 30 28.90 27.67 -26.60
CA SER A 30 29.77 26.50 -26.44
C SER A 30 29.87 26.05 -24.97
N ILE A 31 29.88 27.01 -24.03
CA ILE A 31 29.93 26.73 -22.58
C ILE A 31 28.62 26.06 -22.11
N THR A 32 27.48 26.41 -22.71
CA THR A 32 26.19 25.82 -22.35
C THR A 32 25.93 24.43 -22.96
N ASN A 33 26.71 24.00 -23.96
CA ASN A 33 26.49 22.72 -24.64
C ASN A 33 27.31 21.55 -24.08
N GLU A 34 28.31 21.79 -23.22
CA GLU A 34 29.21 20.73 -22.71
C GLU A 34 29.08 20.36 -21.24
N SER A 35 28.17 20.98 -20.46
CA SER A 35 28.00 20.58 -19.06
C SER A 35 26.59 20.82 -18.51
N ILE A 36 25.74 19.80 -18.67
CA ILE A 36 24.94 19.12 -17.63
C ILE A 36 24.25 17.93 -18.35
N TRP A 37 25.04 16.94 -18.78
CA TRP A 37 24.52 15.58 -18.89
C TRP A 37 24.59 14.99 -17.48
N MET A 38 23.70 15.45 -16.59
CA MET A 38 23.35 14.61 -15.45
C MET A 38 22.64 13.41 -16.05
N GLU A 39 23.34 12.28 -16.19
CA GLU A 39 22.63 11.02 -16.29
C GLU A 39 21.58 11.01 -15.18
N PRO A 40 20.31 10.70 -15.50
CA PRO A 40 19.30 10.57 -14.46
C PRO A 40 19.83 9.58 -13.43
N PRO A 41 19.72 9.86 -12.12
CA PRO A 41 20.23 8.98 -11.09
C PRO A 41 19.75 7.56 -11.40
N GLN A 42 20.70 6.63 -11.54
CA GLN A 42 20.41 5.23 -11.80
C GLN A 42 19.68 4.68 -10.56
N VAL A 43 18.36 4.86 -10.52
CA VAL A 43 17.50 4.29 -9.49
C VAL A 43 17.41 2.81 -9.80
N TYR A 44 18.20 1.99 -9.09
CA TYR A 44 17.99 0.55 -9.05
C TYR A 44 16.60 0.29 -8.46
N ARG A 45 15.58 0.26 -9.32
CA ARG A 45 14.20 0.00 -8.93
C ARG A 45 14.10 -1.46 -8.52
N VAL A 46 14.19 -1.70 -7.21
CA VAL A 46 13.88 -3.02 -6.64
C VAL A 46 12.45 -3.34 -7.04
N ARG A 47 12.27 -4.35 -7.90
CA ARG A 47 10.93 -4.84 -8.23
C ARG A 47 10.30 -5.36 -6.92
N PRO A 48 9.17 -4.81 -6.48
CA PRO A 48 8.52 -5.30 -5.28
C PRO A 48 8.12 -6.76 -5.50
N LYS A 49 8.47 -7.62 -4.54
CA LYS A 49 8.12 -9.04 -4.58
C LYS A 49 6.86 -9.24 -3.76
N PHE A 50 5.77 -9.59 -4.42
CA PHE A 50 4.52 -9.87 -3.73
C PHE A 50 4.38 -11.37 -3.44
N PRO A 51 3.88 -11.74 -2.27
CA PRO A 51 3.43 -13.11 -2.03
C PRO A 51 2.16 -13.40 -2.84
N PRO A 52 1.81 -14.68 -3.07
CA PRO A 52 0.54 -15.04 -3.70
C PRO A 52 -0.64 -14.43 -2.93
N PHE A 53 -1.70 -14.09 -3.65
CA PHE A 53 -2.85 -13.39 -3.08
C PHE A 53 -3.63 -14.27 -2.08
N TRP A 54 -3.96 -13.71 -0.91
CA TRP A 54 -4.66 -14.40 0.18
C TRP A 54 -6.11 -13.97 0.34
N ALA A 55 -7.04 -14.63 -0.36
CA ALA A 55 -8.46 -14.30 -0.30
C ALA A 55 -9.12 -14.50 1.07
N TYR A 56 -8.55 -15.33 1.95
CA TYR A 56 -9.09 -15.54 3.30
C TYR A 56 -8.76 -14.37 4.27
N LYS A 57 -7.72 -13.58 3.97
CA LYS A 57 -7.28 -12.41 4.74
C LYS A 57 -6.73 -11.32 3.80
N PRO A 58 -7.59 -10.72 2.95
CA PRO A 58 -7.16 -9.75 1.94
C PRO A 58 -6.55 -8.49 2.59
N ALA A 59 -7.08 -8.05 3.74
CA ALA A 59 -6.58 -6.87 4.45
C ALA A 59 -5.10 -6.99 4.88
N VAL A 60 -4.69 -8.17 5.37
CA VAL A 60 -3.30 -8.43 5.78
C VAL A 60 -2.38 -8.45 4.56
N TRP A 61 -2.82 -9.07 3.48
CA TRP A 61 -2.05 -9.10 2.23
C TRP A 61 -1.85 -7.68 1.66
N PHE A 62 -2.89 -6.84 1.67
CA PHE A 62 -2.76 -5.44 1.26
C PHE A 62 -1.83 -4.63 2.18
N ALA A 63 -1.84 -4.88 3.50
CA ALA A 63 -0.88 -4.24 4.40
C ALA A 63 0.57 -4.58 4.03
N GLN A 64 0.84 -5.85 3.69
CA GLN A 64 2.15 -6.28 3.21
C GLN A 64 2.50 -5.65 1.85
N ALA A 65 1.54 -5.52 0.94
CA ALA A 65 1.73 -4.85 -0.34
C ALA A 65 2.12 -3.37 -0.16
N VAL A 66 1.50 -2.65 0.79
CA VAL A 66 1.89 -1.27 1.13
C VAL A 66 3.34 -1.19 1.59
N SER A 67 3.79 -2.13 2.44
CA SER A 67 5.20 -2.19 2.85
C SER A 67 6.14 -2.43 1.66
N GLN A 68 5.76 -3.29 0.71
CA GLN A 68 6.54 -3.52 -0.51
C GLN A 68 6.61 -2.27 -1.40
N PHE A 69 5.51 -1.53 -1.54
CA PHE A 69 5.52 -0.26 -2.26
C PHE A 69 6.41 0.79 -1.60
N ALA A 70 6.41 0.85 -0.27
CA ALA A 70 7.26 1.75 0.49
C ALA A 70 8.75 1.43 0.29
N LEU A 71 9.13 0.14 0.34
CA LEU A 71 10.51 -0.31 0.09
C LEU A 71 10.99 -0.02 -1.34
N ALA A 72 10.08 -0.08 -2.32
CA ALA A 72 10.40 0.21 -3.72
C ALA A 72 10.23 1.69 -4.10
N HIS A 73 9.97 2.58 -3.13
CA HIS A 73 9.69 4.01 -3.34
C HIS A 73 8.59 4.28 -4.38
N ILE A 74 7.58 3.41 -4.43
CA ILE A 74 6.44 3.56 -5.35
C ILE A 74 5.38 4.46 -4.70
N THR A 75 5.30 5.70 -5.17
CA THR A 75 4.33 6.69 -4.69
C THR A 75 3.10 6.78 -5.59
N SER A 76 3.27 6.58 -6.91
CA SER A 76 2.22 6.67 -7.91
C SER A 76 1.08 5.66 -7.68
N ASP A 77 -0.13 6.17 -7.53
CA ASP A 77 -1.37 5.40 -7.37
C ASP A 77 -1.61 4.45 -8.56
N ALA A 78 -1.41 4.95 -9.78
CA ALA A 78 -1.50 4.14 -10.99
C ALA A 78 -0.48 2.99 -10.95
N THR A 79 0.77 3.26 -10.57
CA THR A 79 1.79 2.20 -10.50
C THR A 79 1.40 1.13 -9.46
N LYS A 80 0.91 1.53 -8.28
CA LYS A 80 0.41 0.60 -7.27
C LYS A 80 -0.73 -0.26 -7.80
N PHE A 81 -1.71 0.36 -8.46
CA PHE A 81 -2.84 -0.34 -9.07
C PHE A 81 -2.38 -1.45 -10.03
N HIS A 82 -1.50 -1.13 -10.98
CA HIS A 82 -1.01 -2.11 -11.96
C HIS A 82 -0.24 -3.27 -11.30
N TYR A 83 0.56 -2.99 -10.26
CA TYR A 83 1.22 -4.04 -9.49
C TYR A 83 0.24 -4.97 -8.80
N ILE A 84 -0.82 -4.44 -8.18
CA ILE A 84 -1.84 -5.29 -7.55
C ILE A 84 -2.54 -6.14 -8.61
N VAL A 85 -3.01 -5.55 -9.72
CA VAL A 85 -3.69 -6.28 -10.79
C VAL A 85 -2.83 -7.41 -11.34
N ALA A 86 -1.53 -7.19 -11.52
CA ALA A 86 -0.59 -8.21 -11.99
C ALA A 86 -0.37 -9.38 -11.00
N ASN A 87 -0.68 -9.18 -9.70
CA ASN A 87 -0.48 -10.18 -8.65
C ASN A 87 -1.80 -10.82 -8.17
N LEU A 88 -2.94 -10.47 -8.78
CA LEU A 88 -4.23 -11.11 -8.49
C LEU A 88 -4.42 -12.38 -9.32
N ASP A 89 -4.99 -13.42 -8.70
CA ASP A 89 -5.46 -14.59 -9.46
C ASP A 89 -6.62 -14.18 -10.38
N SER A 90 -6.67 -14.80 -11.57
CA SER A 90 -7.72 -14.56 -12.58
C SER A 90 -9.15 -14.64 -12.01
N ARG A 91 -9.42 -15.59 -11.11
CA ARG A 91 -10.71 -15.74 -10.41
C ARG A 91 -11.14 -14.48 -9.65
N TYR A 92 -10.20 -13.81 -8.98
CA TYR A 92 -10.49 -12.62 -8.18
C TYR A 92 -10.44 -11.36 -9.04
N ALA A 93 -9.60 -11.32 -10.07
CA ALA A 93 -9.58 -10.22 -11.02
C ALA A 93 -10.92 -10.12 -11.79
N ALA A 94 -11.55 -11.24 -12.14
CA ALA A 94 -12.85 -11.26 -12.79
C ALA A 94 -13.99 -10.67 -11.94
N GLU A 95 -13.86 -10.72 -10.61
CA GLU A 95 -14.89 -10.23 -9.68
C GLU A 95 -14.87 -8.69 -9.49
N VAL A 96 -13.86 -7.99 -10.01
CA VAL A 96 -13.68 -6.56 -9.76
C VAL A 96 -13.83 -5.74 -11.04
N TYR A 97 -15.01 -5.13 -11.21
CA TYR A 97 -15.34 -4.24 -12.33
C TYR A 97 -14.37 -3.05 -12.52
N ILE A 98 -13.68 -2.63 -11.46
CA ILE A 98 -12.72 -1.52 -11.51
C ILE A 98 -11.48 -1.84 -12.37
N ILE A 99 -11.20 -3.12 -12.62
CA ILE A 99 -10.11 -3.55 -13.49
C ILE A 99 -10.46 -3.26 -14.95
N THR A 100 -11.71 -3.47 -15.34
CA THR A 100 -12.21 -3.18 -16.70
C THR A 100 -12.51 -1.71 -16.94
N ASN A 101 -12.82 -0.95 -15.87
CA ASN A 101 -13.07 0.50 -15.97
C ASN A 101 -12.36 1.24 -14.81
N PRO A 102 -11.07 1.59 -14.98
CA PRO A 102 -10.30 2.22 -13.92
C PRO A 102 -10.72 3.69 -13.73
N PRO A 103 -11.01 4.13 -12.49
CA PRO A 103 -11.39 5.51 -12.21
C PRO A 103 -10.19 6.45 -12.30
N THR A 104 -10.41 7.71 -12.67
CA THR A 104 -9.36 8.71 -12.89
C THR A 104 -8.52 9.04 -11.64
N ALA A 105 -9.05 8.83 -10.44
CA ALA A 105 -8.34 9.08 -9.18
C ALA A 105 -8.68 8.01 -8.12
N GLY A 106 -7.66 7.66 -7.33
CA GLY A 106 -7.75 6.71 -6.21
C GLY A 106 -7.98 5.27 -6.67
N MET A 107 -7.32 4.88 -7.77
CA MET A 107 -7.41 3.54 -8.37
C MET A 107 -7.04 2.46 -7.35
N TYR A 108 -5.94 2.63 -6.62
CA TYR A 108 -5.48 1.64 -5.64
C TYR A 108 -6.45 1.52 -4.46
N GLU A 109 -6.85 2.62 -3.83
CA GLU A 109 -7.70 2.58 -2.64
C GLU A 109 -9.10 2.03 -2.96
N LYS A 110 -9.67 2.39 -4.11
CA LYS A 110 -10.96 1.84 -4.54
C LYS A 110 -10.87 0.34 -4.83
N LEU A 111 -9.81 -0.10 -5.52
CA LEU A 111 -9.56 -1.53 -5.77
C LEU A 111 -9.41 -2.31 -4.47
N ARG A 112 -8.57 -1.81 -3.56
CA ARG A 112 -8.33 -2.39 -2.24
C ARG A 112 -9.62 -2.51 -1.44
N ASN A 113 -10.40 -1.45 -1.34
CA ASN A 113 -11.66 -1.45 -0.59
C ASN A 113 -12.68 -2.41 -1.20
N GLN A 114 -12.80 -2.44 -2.53
CA GLN A 114 -13.73 -3.36 -3.20
C GLN A 114 -13.34 -4.82 -2.99
N LEU A 115 -12.04 -5.15 -3.11
CA LEU A 115 -11.54 -6.51 -2.87
C LEU A 115 -11.70 -6.93 -1.41
N ILE A 116 -11.37 -6.05 -0.47
CA ILE A 116 -11.59 -6.32 0.95
C ILE A 116 -13.08 -6.53 1.22
N ASN A 117 -13.97 -5.67 0.73
CA ASN A 117 -15.41 -5.79 0.98
C ASN A 117 -16.02 -7.04 0.34
N ARG A 118 -15.55 -7.46 -0.83
CA ARG A 118 -16.07 -8.66 -1.52
C ARG A 118 -15.54 -9.97 -0.96
N LEU A 119 -14.25 -10.01 -0.62
CA LEU A 119 -13.58 -11.22 -0.14
C LEU A 119 -13.61 -11.35 1.39
N SER A 120 -13.84 -10.25 2.11
CA SER A 120 -14.14 -10.32 3.52
C SER A 120 -15.46 -11.05 3.68
N LEU A 121 -15.42 -12.17 4.40
CA LEU A 121 -16.61 -12.92 4.76
C LEU A 121 -17.65 -11.95 5.37
N PRO A 122 -18.93 -12.01 4.95
CA PRO A 122 -19.99 -11.27 5.60
C PRO A 122 -19.90 -11.47 7.12
N GLU A 123 -20.05 -10.39 7.88
CA GLU A 123 -19.92 -10.40 9.35
C GLU A 123 -20.70 -11.57 9.97
N GLU A 124 -21.93 -11.78 9.53
CA GLU A 124 -22.80 -12.87 9.98
C GLU A 124 -22.21 -14.25 9.70
N GLN A 125 -21.54 -14.46 8.56
CA GLN A 125 -20.89 -15.74 8.25
C GLN A 125 -19.64 -15.96 9.10
N ARG A 126 -18.90 -14.91 9.48
CA ARG A 126 -17.80 -15.04 10.45
C ARG A 126 -18.31 -15.36 11.84
N VAL A 127 -19.35 -14.67 12.31
CA VAL A 127 -19.99 -14.94 13.60
C VAL A 127 -20.54 -16.37 13.62
N ARG A 128 -21.24 -16.79 12.56
CA ARG A 128 -21.70 -18.18 12.42
C ARG A 128 -20.55 -19.18 12.38
N LYS A 129 -19.43 -18.90 11.69
CA LYS A 129 -18.23 -19.76 11.74
C LYS A 129 -17.66 -19.89 13.16
N LEU A 130 -17.53 -18.76 13.85
CA LEU A 130 -17.01 -18.70 15.21
C LEU A 130 -17.93 -19.45 16.20
N LEU A 131 -19.25 -19.34 16.02
CA LEU A 131 -20.24 -20.03 16.86
C LEU A 131 -20.42 -21.52 16.52
N ALA A 132 -20.38 -21.89 15.25
CA ALA A 132 -20.80 -23.21 14.77
C ALA A 132 -19.66 -24.16 14.37
N ARG A 133 -18.46 -23.68 14.03
CA ARG A 133 -17.39 -24.51 13.43
C ARG A 133 -16.10 -24.61 14.24
N GLU A 134 -15.92 -23.82 15.28
CA GLU A 134 -14.67 -23.83 16.05
C GLU A 134 -14.78 -24.73 17.28
N GLU A 135 -14.22 -25.93 17.17
CA GLU A 135 -14.03 -26.87 18.27
C GLU A 135 -12.62 -26.71 18.87
N LEU A 136 -12.46 -27.03 20.15
CA LEU A 136 -11.16 -26.98 20.83
C LEU A 136 -10.15 -27.90 20.12
N GLY A 137 -10.59 -29.10 19.71
CA GLY A 137 -9.73 -30.16 19.18
C GLY A 137 -8.60 -30.49 20.17
N ASP A 138 -7.38 -30.70 19.64
CA ASP A 138 -6.16 -30.91 20.45
C ASP A 138 -5.50 -29.61 20.94
N ARG A 139 -6.12 -28.45 20.69
CA ARG A 139 -5.51 -27.15 21.02
C ARG A 139 -5.62 -26.88 22.52
N LYS A 140 -4.56 -26.26 23.08
CA LYS A 140 -4.62 -25.77 24.46
C LYS A 140 -5.66 -24.64 24.57
N PRO A 141 -6.39 -24.51 25.69
CA PRO A 141 -7.41 -23.47 25.88
C PRO A 141 -6.91 -22.04 25.63
N SER A 142 -5.66 -21.74 25.99
CA SER A 142 -5.05 -20.42 25.74
C SER A 142 -4.80 -20.14 24.25
N GLN A 143 -4.42 -21.17 23.47
CA GLN A 143 -4.24 -21.05 22.02
C GLN A 143 -5.58 -20.87 21.32
N PHE A 144 -6.60 -21.63 21.74
CA PHE A 144 -7.95 -21.50 21.23
C PHE A 144 -8.55 -20.13 21.55
N PHE A 145 -8.38 -19.63 22.78
CA PHE A 145 -8.86 -18.30 23.15
C PHE A 145 -8.17 -17.18 22.35
N ARG A 146 -6.85 -17.27 22.13
CA ARG A 146 -6.13 -16.29 21.29
C ARG A 146 -6.63 -16.32 19.84
N HIS A 147 -6.96 -17.50 19.33
CA HIS A 147 -7.55 -17.66 18.00
C HIS A 147 -8.94 -17.00 17.93
N LEU A 148 -9.80 -17.24 18.91
CA LEU A 148 -11.10 -16.57 19.05
C LEU A 148 -10.96 -15.06 19.07
N CYS A 149 -10.03 -14.51 19.87
CA CYS A 149 -9.75 -13.08 19.92
C CYS A 149 -9.27 -12.54 18.56
N SER A 150 -8.39 -13.26 17.85
CA SER A 150 -7.93 -12.82 16.53
C SER A 150 -9.04 -12.86 15.47
N SER A 151 -9.95 -13.84 15.55
CA SER A 151 -11.09 -13.95 14.64
C SER A 151 -12.18 -12.92 14.97
N ALA A 152 -12.29 -12.53 16.24
CA ALA A 152 -13.26 -11.57 16.76
C ALA A 152 -12.80 -10.11 16.73
N GLY A 153 -11.49 -9.85 16.72
CA GLY A 153 -10.91 -8.51 16.79
C GLY A 153 -11.34 -7.58 15.65
N ASP A 154 -11.66 -8.16 14.49
CA ASP A 154 -12.19 -7.41 13.34
C ASP A 154 -13.73 -7.17 13.43
N ILE A 155 -14.44 -7.83 14.35
CA ILE A 155 -15.92 -7.89 14.45
C ILE A 155 -16.44 -7.14 15.69
N GLY A 156 -15.58 -6.80 16.65
CA GLY A 156 -16.00 -6.10 17.87
C GLY A 156 -16.80 -6.96 18.85
N ILE A 157 -16.63 -8.29 18.83
CA ILE A 157 -17.34 -9.19 19.75
C ILE A 157 -16.84 -8.97 21.18
N LYS A 158 -17.78 -8.83 22.13
CA LYS A 158 -17.46 -8.60 23.54
C LYS A 158 -16.61 -9.75 24.11
N PRO A 159 -15.57 -9.45 24.93
CA PRO A 159 -14.71 -10.47 25.53
C PRO A 159 -15.46 -11.44 26.46
N THR A 160 -16.61 -11.03 26.98
CA THR A 160 -17.50 -11.89 27.77
C THR A 160 -18.10 -13.02 26.94
N LEU A 161 -18.48 -12.76 25.69
CA LEU A 161 -19.01 -13.76 24.78
C LEU A 161 -17.93 -14.74 24.32
N LEU A 162 -16.69 -14.26 24.10
CA LEU A 162 -15.57 -15.14 23.77
C LEU A 162 -15.23 -16.09 24.93
N ARG A 163 -15.33 -15.61 26.18
CA ARG A 163 -15.18 -16.47 27.36
C ARG A 163 -16.30 -17.49 27.49
N SER A 164 -17.56 -17.10 27.30
CA SER A 164 -18.67 -18.06 27.38
C SER A 164 -18.56 -19.13 26.30
N LEU A 165 -18.14 -18.75 25.09
CA LEU A 165 -17.89 -19.68 24.00
C LEU A 165 -16.73 -20.63 24.30
N LEU A 166 -15.62 -20.12 24.84
CA LEU A 166 -14.51 -20.97 25.32
C LEU A 166 -15.01 -21.98 26.37
N LEU A 167 -15.78 -21.53 27.35
CA LEU A 167 -16.30 -22.39 28.42
C LEU A 167 -17.21 -23.49 27.86
N GLN A 168 -18.09 -23.17 26.92
CA GLN A 168 -18.97 -24.16 26.27
C GLN A 168 -18.21 -25.23 25.48
N ARG A 169 -16.99 -24.93 25.00
CA ARG A 169 -16.19 -25.82 24.14
C ARG A 169 -15.10 -26.59 24.88
N LEU A 170 -14.94 -26.37 26.18
CA LEU A 170 -14.03 -27.15 27.03
C LEU A 170 -14.61 -28.55 27.32
N PRO A 171 -13.78 -29.57 27.62
CA PRO A 171 -14.27 -30.85 28.13
C PRO A 171 -15.11 -30.68 29.40
N LEU A 172 -16.19 -31.47 29.53
CA LEU A 172 -17.18 -31.35 30.62
C LEU A 172 -16.55 -31.34 32.03
N HIS A 173 -15.48 -32.12 32.25
CA HIS A 173 -14.79 -32.17 33.53
C HIS A 173 -14.11 -30.83 33.89
N VAL A 174 -13.55 -30.11 32.90
CA VAL A 174 -12.95 -28.79 33.11
C VAL A 174 -14.04 -27.73 33.32
N GLN A 175 -15.15 -27.85 32.60
CA GLN A 175 -16.30 -26.94 32.77
C GLN A 175 -16.84 -26.99 34.20
N ALA A 176 -17.04 -28.18 34.77
CA ALA A 176 -17.57 -28.35 36.12
C ALA A 176 -16.68 -27.69 37.19
N ILE A 177 -15.36 -27.81 37.05
CA ILE A 177 -14.38 -27.21 37.96
C ILE A 177 -14.40 -25.67 37.82
N LEU A 178 -14.42 -25.15 36.59
CA LEU A 178 -14.39 -23.71 36.34
C LEU A 178 -15.70 -23.00 36.71
N GLN A 179 -16.85 -23.65 36.51
CA GLN A 179 -18.14 -23.09 36.93
C GLN A 179 -18.24 -22.95 38.45
N GLY A 180 -17.65 -23.88 39.20
CA GLY A 180 -17.51 -23.79 40.66
C GLY A 180 -16.54 -22.70 41.15
N GLN A 181 -15.70 -22.14 40.28
CA GLN A 181 -14.65 -21.15 40.59
C GLN A 181 -14.98 -19.73 40.07
N SER A 182 -16.19 -19.50 39.57
CA SER A 182 -16.61 -18.30 38.81
C SER A 182 -16.66 -16.97 39.59
N THR A 183 -16.15 -16.90 40.83
CA THR A 183 -16.09 -15.68 41.65
C THR A 183 -14.82 -14.82 41.47
N LEU A 184 -13.85 -15.25 40.66
CA LEU A 184 -12.64 -14.47 40.43
C LEU A 184 -12.85 -13.39 39.35
N LYS A 185 -12.98 -12.13 39.82
CA LYS A 185 -13.16 -10.92 39.02
C LYS A 185 -12.21 -10.85 37.81
N PRO A 186 -12.69 -10.35 36.65
CA PRO A 186 -11.91 -10.32 35.43
C PRO A 186 -10.80 -9.27 35.51
N ASN A 187 -9.54 -9.72 35.51
CA ASN A 187 -8.40 -8.85 35.20
C ASN A 187 -8.53 -8.40 33.73
N GLY A 188 -8.92 -7.13 33.55
CA GLY A 188 -9.23 -6.49 32.27
C GLY A 188 -8.03 -6.18 31.39
N ARG A 189 -7.12 -7.14 31.18
CA ARG A 189 -5.92 -6.94 30.36
C ARG A 189 -5.75 -7.92 29.20
N TYR A 190 -6.80 -8.66 28.87
CA TYR A 190 -6.74 -9.63 27.77
C TYR A 190 -7.94 -9.45 26.85
N CYS A 191 -8.00 -8.26 26.25
CA CYS A 191 -8.41 -7.95 24.88
C CYS A 191 -7.85 -6.57 24.56
#